data_AF-A0AAW6E8U7-F1
#
_entry.id   AF-A0AAW6E8U7-F1
#
_cell.length_a   1.000
_cell.length_b   1.000
_cell.length_c   1.000
_cell.angle_alpha   90.00
_cell.angle_beta   90.00
_cell.angle_gamma   90.00
#
_symmetry.space_group_name_H-M   'P 1'
#
loop_
_entity.id
_entity.type
_entity.pdbx_description
1 polymer ?
#
loop_
_entity_poly.entity_id
_entity_poly.type
_entity_poly.pdbx_seq_one_letter_code
_entity_poly.pdbx_strand_id
1 'polypeptide(L)'
;MSYIEKTRAELTAFIEQFSASQKQIADECGLSATVISQFLSGTYTGNNEKIAGQIEKYLVMAKERINYKKNSVFYLGLENTQTVLGAVKYAHKCSDMILVRGDSGAGKTTALK
;
A
#
# COMPACT_ATOMS: atom_id res chain seq x y z
N MET A 1 4.88 -31.17 1.07
CA MET A 1 5.79 -30.02 1.24
C MET A 1 5.73 -29.58 2.70
N SER A 2 6.88 -29.41 3.36
CA SER A 2 6.92 -28.90 4.74
C SER A 2 6.43 -27.45 4.79
N TYR A 3 5.82 -27.03 5.89
CA TYR A 3 5.35 -25.64 6.10
C TYR A 3 6.47 -24.62 5.83
N ILE A 4 7.68 -24.90 6.31
CA ILE A 4 8.86 -24.06 6.13
C ILE A 4 9.25 -23.91 4.65
N GLU A 5 9.23 -25.01 3.90
CA GLU A 5 9.53 -25.04 2.46
C GLU A 5 8.50 -24.23 1.65
N LYS A 6 7.23 -24.30 2.05
CA LYS A 6 6.17 -23.49 1.44
C LYS A 6 6.42 -22.00 1.68
N THR A 7 6.73 -21.60 2.92
CA THR A 7 7.01 -20.19 3.25
C THR A 7 8.24 -19.65 2.51
N ARG A 8 9.28 -20.48 2.34
CA ARG A 8 10.46 -20.12 1.52
C ARG A 8 10.09 -19.85 0.07
N ALA A 9 9.35 -20.77 -0.54
CA ALA A 9 8.90 -20.62 -1.92
C ALA A 9 8.05 -19.36 -2.11
N GLU A 10 7.11 -19.08 -1.19
CA GLU A 10 6.30 -17.86 -1.24
C GLU A 10 7.12 -16.59 -1.05
N LEU A 11 8.10 -16.59 -0.15
CA LEU A 11 8.98 -15.44 0.06
C LEU A 11 9.86 -15.17 -1.17
N THR A 12 10.43 -16.21 -1.79
CA THR A 12 11.22 -16.08 -3.03
C THR A 12 10.37 -15.52 -4.16
N ALA A 13 9.18 -16.08 -4.37
CA ALA A 13 8.26 -15.58 -5.39
C ALA A 13 7.86 -14.11 -5.14
N PHE A 14 7.67 -13.71 -3.88
CA PHE A 14 7.37 -12.32 -3.53
C PHE A 14 8.54 -11.36 -3.85
N ILE A 15 9.78 -11.76 -3.55
CA ILE A 15 10.98 -10.97 -3.86
C ILE A 15 11.11 -10.79 -5.38
N GLU A 16 10.91 -11.85 -6.15
CA GLU A 16 10.98 -11.81 -7.62
C GLU A 16 9.86 -10.95 -8.22
N GLN A 17 8.63 -11.11 -7.73
CA GLN A 17 7.46 -10.41 -8.25
C GLN A 17 7.48 -8.90 -7.96
N PHE A 18 7.93 -8.50 -6.77
CA PHE A 18 7.85 -7.10 -6.32
C PHE A 18 9.21 -6.39 -6.27
N SER A 19 10.30 -7.06 -6.66
CA SER A 19 11.69 -6.53 -6.58
C SER A 19 12.03 -5.98 -5.19
N ALA A 20 11.44 -6.55 -4.14
CA ALA A 20 11.62 -6.11 -2.77
C ALA A 20 13.00 -6.55 -2.24
N SER A 21 13.72 -5.65 -1.57
CA SER A 21 15.01 -6.00 -0.98
C SER A 21 14.82 -6.88 0.25
N GLN A 22 15.67 -7.90 0.41
CA GLN A 22 15.73 -8.70 1.64
C GLN A 22 15.93 -7.84 2.89
N LYS A 23 16.60 -6.69 2.77
CA LYS A 23 16.76 -5.72 3.87
C LYS A 23 15.43 -5.06 4.26
N GLN A 24 14.64 -4.62 3.27
CA GLN A 24 13.32 -4.02 3.52
C GLN A 24 12.39 -5.03 4.18
N ILE A 25 12.38 -6.27 3.70
CA ILE A 25 11.56 -7.34 4.27
C ILE A 25 12.01 -7.66 5.70
N ALA A 26 13.33 -7.67 5.97
CA ALA A 26 13.85 -7.87 7.31
C ALA A 26 13.36 -6.78 8.28
N ASP A 27 13.49 -5.50 7.89
CA ASP A 27 13.04 -4.35 8.68
C ASP A 27 11.53 -4.42 8.97
N GLU A 28 10.71 -4.77 7.98
CA GLU A 28 9.25 -4.90 8.15
C GLU A 28 8.83 -6.14 8.97
N CYS A 29 9.60 -7.23 8.91
CA CYS A 29 9.36 -8.43 9.71
C CYS A 29 9.89 -8.31 11.15
N GLY A 30 10.69 -7.27 11.46
CA GLY A 30 11.41 -7.17 12.73
C GLY A 30 12.52 -8.22 12.86
N LEU A 31 13.10 -8.64 11.74
CA LEU A 31 14.17 -9.63 11.63
C LEU A 31 15.45 -8.97 11.11
N SER A 32 16.59 -9.65 11.25
CA SER A 32 17.82 -9.18 10.60
C SER A 32 17.92 -9.71 9.17
N ALA A 33 18.58 -8.96 8.29
CA ALA A 33 18.81 -9.38 6.91
C ALA A 33 19.55 -10.74 6.83
N THR A 34 20.45 -11.00 7.79
CA THR A 34 21.14 -12.28 7.93
C THR A 34 20.17 -13.43 8.21
N VAL A 35 19.17 -13.23 9.08
CA VAL A 35 18.16 -14.26 9.39
C VAL A 35 17.30 -14.56 8.16
N ILE A 36 16.88 -13.54 7.40
CA ILE A 36 16.13 -13.74 6.14
C ILE A 36 16.98 -14.52 5.13
N SER A 37 18.24 -14.14 4.93
CA SER A 37 19.14 -14.82 4.01
C SER A 37 19.41 -16.28 4.41
N GLN A 38 19.67 -16.54 5.69
CA GLN A 38 19.88 -17.89 6.22
C GLN A 38 18.60 -18.75 6.19
N PHE A 39 17.43 -18.12 6.35
CA PHE A 39 16.16 -18.80 6.22
C PHE A 39 15.90 -19.21 4.77
N LEU A 40 16.22 -18.35 3.80
CA LEU A 40 16.12 -18.64 2.36
C LEU A 40 17.10 -19.73 1.91
N SER A 41 18.35 -19.71 2.41
CA SER A 41 19.38 -20.70 2.07
C SER A 41 19.23 -22.04 2.78
N GLY A 42 18.32 -22.15 3.75
CA GLY A 42 18.14 -23.37 4.52
C GLY A 42 19.14 -23.61 5.66
N THR A 43 20.04 -22.65 5.91
CA THR A 43 21.14 -22.81 6.87
C THR A 43 20.84 -22.22 8.26
N TYR A 44 19.63 -21.69 8.48
CA TYR A 44 19.25 -21.14 9.78
C TYR A 44 19.07 -22.26 10.82
N THR A 45 19.93 -22.25 11.84
CA THR A 45 19.97 -23.27 12.91
C THR A 45 19.03 -22.98 14.07
N GLY A 46 18.39 -21.80 14.08
CA GLY A 46 17.43 -21.41 15.11
C GLY A 46 16.03 -22.00 14.89
N ASN A 47 15.04 -21.40 15.56
CA ASN A 47 13.65 -21.82 15.42
C ASN A 47 13.06 -21.38 14.06
N ASN A 48 13.15 -22.25 13.06
CA ASN A 48 12.63 -22.02 11.71
C ASN A 48 11.10 -21.85 11.66
N GLU A 49 10.37 -22.51 12.56
CA GLU A 49 8.91 -22.41 12.62
C GLU A 49 8.45 -21.01 13.03
N LYS A 50 9.14 -20.42 14.01
CA LYS A 50 8.89 -19.04 14.46
C LYS A 50 9.15 -18.02 13.37
N ILE A 51 10.26 -18.18 12.63
CA ILE A 51 10.62 -17.31 11.51
C ILE A 51 9.61 -17.45 10.36
N ALA A 52 9.24 -18.68 10.01
CA ALA A 52 8.23 -18.94 9.00
C ALA A 52 6.89 -18.27 9.35
N GLY A 53 6.45 -18.35 10.61
CA GLY A 53 5.23 -17.68 11.07
C GLY A 53 5.29 -16.15 11.04
N GLN A 54 6.46 -15.53 11.25
CA GLN A 54 6.62 -14.08 11.09
C GLN A 54 6.58 -13.65 9.62
N ILE A 55 7.26 -14.40 8.76
CA ILE A 55 7.30 -14.14 7.32
C ILE A 55 5.91 -14.33 6.70
N GLU A 56 5.17 -15.36 7.09
CA GLU A 56 3.80 -15.58 6.61
C GLU A 56 2.88 -14.41 6.94
N LYS A 57 2.92 -13.91 8.19
CA LYS A 57 2.15 -12.72 8.59
C LYS A 57 2.50 -11.50 7.75
N TYR A 58 3.79 -11.28 7.51
CA TYR A 58 4.26 -10.22 6.62
C TYR A 58 3.70 -10.38 5.19
N LEU A 59 3.81 -11.58 4.61
CA LEU A 59 3.35 -11.86 3.25
C LEU A 59 1.84 -11.63 3.09
N VAL A 60 1.04 -11.99 4.10
CA VAL A 60 -0.41 -11.71 4.10
C VAL A 60 -0.66 -10.20 4.06
N MET A 61 -0.03 -9.43 4.95
CA MET A 61 -0.19 -7.97 4.98
C MET A 61 0.32 -7.30 3.71
N ALA A 62 1.44 -7.78 3.15
CA ALA A 62 1.99 -7.24 1.92
C ALA A 62 1.05 -7.49 0.73
N LYS A 63 0.53 -8.72 0.59
CA LYS A 63 -0.48 -9.07 -0.42
C LYS A 63 -1.74 -8.22 -0.25
N GLU A 64 -2.20 -7.98 0.97
CA GLU A 64 -3.33 -7.08 1.24
C GLU A 64 -3.03 -5.64 0.79
N ARG A 65 -1.86 -5.08 1.13
CA ARG A 65 -1.47 -3.73 0.70
C ARG A 65 -1.41 -3.59 -0.82
N ILE A 66 -0.92 -4.61 -1.52
CA ILE A 66 -0.86 -4.64 -2.99
C ILE A 66 -2.26 -4.72 -3.60
N ASN A 67 -3.11 -5.58 -3.04
CA ASN A 67 -4.49 -5.72 -3.50
C ASN A 67 -5.40 -4.56 -3.06
N TYR A 68 -4.97 -3.78 -2.07
CA TYR A 68 -5.63 -2.57 -1.62
C TYR A 68 -5.49 -1.48 -2.69
N LYS A 69 -6.36 -1.54 -3.69
CA LYS A 69 -6.65 -0.37 -4.54
C LYS A 69 -7.22 0.69 -3.63
N LYS A 70 -6.46 1.77 -3.43
CA LYS A 70 -6.93 3.00 -2.80
C LYS A 70 -7.99 3.61 -3.71
N ASN A 71 -9.20 3.06 -3.68
CA ASN A 71 -10.36 3.66 -4.33
C ASN A 71 -10.63 4.95 -3.56
N SER A 72 -10.10 6.08 -4.04
CA SER A 72 -10.62 7.37 -3.63
C SER A 72 -12.04 7.43 -4.19
N VAL A 73 -13.01 7.00 -3.39
CA VAL A 73 -14.42 7.10 -3.76
C VAL A 73 -14.72 8.59 -3.82
N PHE A 74 -14.88 9.11 -5.03
CA PHE A 74 -15.34 10.47 -5.24
C PHE A 74 -16.85 10.51 -4.98
N TYR A 75 -17.28 11.38 -4.07
CA TYR A 75 -18.69 11.51 -3.72
C TYR A 75 -19.22 12.85 -4.21
N LEU A 76 -20.08 12.80 -5.22
CA LEU A 76 -20.67 13.98 -5.85
C LEU A 76 -21.59 14.75 -4.89
N GLY A 77 -22.23 14.04 -3.95
CA GLY A 77 -23.20 14.61 -3.01
C GLY A 77 -22.59 15.42 -1.87
N LEU A 78 -21.26 15.49 -1.74
CA LEU A 78 -20.63 16.30 -0.69
C LEU A 78 -20.86 17.79 -0.98
N GLU A 79 -21.10 18.56 0.09
CA GLU A 79 -21.39 19.99 -0.02
C GLU A 79 -20.25 20.76 -0.71
N ASN A 80 -18.99 20.45 -0.37
CA ASN A 80 -17.83 21.06 -1.01
C ASN A 80 -17.79 20.76 -2.52
N THR A 81 -18.06 19.53 -2.93
CA THR A 81 -18.14 19.13 -4.35
C THR A 81 -19.24 19.89 -5.08
N GLN A 82 -20.45 19.94 -4.51
CA GLN A 82 -21.56 20.65 -5.14
C GLN A 82 -21.28 22.16 -5.26
N THR A 83 -20.67 22.77 -4.25
CA THR A 83 -20.32 24.19 -4.23
C THR A 83 -19.29 24.51 -5.31
N VAL A 84 -18.24 23.69 -5.43
CA VAL A 84 -17.21 23.86 -6.45
C VAL A 84 -17.77 23.67 -7.86
N LEU A 85 -18.59 22.65 -8.08
CA LEU A 85 -19.22 22.42 -9.39
C LEU A 85 -20.22 23.54 -9.76
N GLY A 86 -20.94 24.08 -8.77
CA GLY A 86 -21.82 25.24 -8.96
C GLY A 86 -21.03 26.48 -9.38
N ALA A 87 -19.92 26.75 -8.70
CA ALA A 87 -19.00 27.83 -9.07
C ALA A 87 -18.47 27.65 -10.49
N VAL A 88 -17.97 26.46 -10.84
CA VAL A 88 -17.48 26.17 -12.20
C VAL A 88 -18.57 26.41 -13.25
N LYS A 89 -19.81 25.94 -13.01
CA LYS A 89 -20.94 26.20 -13.91
C LYS A 89 -21.23 27.69 -14.08
N TYR A 90 -21.16 28.47 -13.00
CA TYR A 90 -21.33 29.92 -13.05
C TYR A 90 -20.23 30.58 -13.87
N ALA A 91 -18.95 30.26 -13.60
CA ALA A 91 -17.79 30.77 -14.33
C ALA A 91 -17.92 30.53 -15.85
N HIS A 92 -18.29 29.30 -16.24
CA HIS A 92 -18.50 28.96 -17.65
C HIS A 92 -19.64 29.74 -18.28
N LYS A 93 -20.77 29.92 -17.58
CA LYS A 93 -21.93 30.61 -18.12
C LYS A 93 -21.72 32.12 -18.24
N CYS A 94 -20.99 32.69 -17.30
CA CYS A 94 -20.75 34.14 -17.21
C CYS A 94 -19.43 34.58 -17.85
N SER A 95 -18.63 33.64 -18.36
CA SER A 95 -17.26 33.91 -18.85
C SER A 95 -16.39 34.63 -17.81
N ASP A 96 -16.47 34.17 -16.56
CA ASP A 96 -15.82 34.80 -15.41
C ASP A 96 -14.79 33.86 -14.75
N MET A 97 -13.92 34.40 -13.89
CA MET A 97 -12.89 33.66 -13.16
C MET A 97 -13.25 33.56 -11.68
N ILE A 98 -13.22 32.34 -11.12
CA ILE A 98 -13.59 32.11 -9.71
C ILE A 98 -12.43 31.49 -8.93
N LEU A 99 -12.18 32.03 -7.74
CA LEU A 99 -11.23 31.49 -6.76
C LEU A 99 -11.94 30.56 -5.76
N VAL A 100 -11.58 29.28 -5.78
CA VAL A 100 -11.98 28.32 -4.75
C VAL A 100 -10.87 28.21 -3.70
N ARG A 101 -11.14 28.67 -2.46
CA ARG A 101 -10.20 28.62 -1.33
C ARG A 101 -10.74 27.73 -0.20
N GLY A 102 -9.83 27.18 0.60
CA GLY A 102 -10.11 26.38 1.79
C GLY A 102 -8.82 25.77 2.35
N ASP A 103 -8.90 25.13 3.50
CA ASP A 103 -7.73 24.54 4.16
C ASP A 103 -7.09 23.39 3.38
N SER A 104 -5.85 23.04 3.71
CA SER A 104 -5.17 21.89 3.12
C SER A 104 -5.98 20.62 3.40
N GLY A 105 -6.19 19.79 2.38
CA GLY A 105 -7.01 18.58 2.49
C GLY A 105 -8.53 18.79 2.43
N ALA A 106 -9.04 20.03 2.31
CA ALA A 106 -10.49 20.31 2.23
C ALA A 106 -11.20 19.79 0.94
N GLY A 107 -10.52 19.01 0.11
CA GLY A 107 -11.11 18.39 -1.08
C GLY A 107 -11.21 19.27 -2.32
N LYS A 108 -10.59 20.46 -2.35
CA LYS A 108 -10.63 21.40 -3.50
C LYS A 108 -10.21 20.75 -4.83
N THR A 109 -9.04 20.13 -4.86
CA THR A 109 -8.52 19.43 -6.05
C THR A 109 -9.32 18.16 -6.34
N THR A 110 -9.79 17.47 -5.30
CA THR A 110 -10.60 16.26 -5.44
C THR A 110 -11.98 16.56 -6.04
N ALA A 111 -12.58 17.70 -5.73
CA ALA A 111 -13.86 18.19 -6.27
C ALA A 111 -13.80 18.53 -7.77
N LEU A 112 -12.61 18.75 -8.32
CA LEU A 112 -12.38 19.10 -9.73
C LEU A 112 -11.81 17.94 -10.57
N LYS A 113 -11.66 16.75 -10.00
CA LYS A 113 -11.33 15.54 -10.76
C LYS A 113 -12.53 15.09 -11.60
#